data_AF-A0A848LBN1-F1
#
_entry.id   AF-A0A848LBN1-F1
#
_cell.length_a   1.000
_cell.length_b   1.000
_cell.length_c   1.000
_cell.angle_alpha   90.00
_cell.angle_beta   90.00
_cell.angle_gamma   90.00
#
_symmetry.space_group_name_H-M   'P 1'
#
loop_
_entity.id
_entity.type
_entity.pdbx_description
1 polymer ?
#
loop_
_entity_poly.entity_id
_entity_poly.type
_entity_poly.pdbx_seq_one_letter_code
_entity_poly.pdbx_strand_id
1 'polypeptide(L)'
;MPTFVREIMLDDVAVLVPRTSLREAAARMERSGRGLLVIADAERIHGLVTMRRLILGAEAAAQGHLIHGVGDLVSKRFVLAREDERLTQLAPRMVRAGVRRAIVISEDGQASGVLTTLELARAERCRQKRLRAVDLASADSFPASDAPAWTGTLAG
;
A
#
# COMPACT_ATOMS: atom_id res chain seq x y z
N MET A 1 18.32 -2.75 1.23
CA MET A 1 17.67 -3.09 -0.05
C MET A 1 16.62 -2.06 -0.37
N PRO A 2 16.46 -1.67 -1.64
CA PRO A 2 15.32 -0.86 -2.06
C PRO A 2 14.03 -1.66 -1.82
N THR A 3 12.99 -1.00 -1.31
CA THR A 3 11.66 -1.59 -1.20
C THR A 3 10.85 -1.19 -2.43
N PHE A 4 10.34 -2.18 -3.15
CA PHE A 4 9.46 -2.04 -4.30
C PHE A 4 7.99 -1.99 -3.89
N VAL A 5 7.16 -1.41 -4.75
CA VAL A 5 5.71 -1.29 -4.54
C VAL A 5 5.06 -2.65 -4.30
N ARG A 6 5.39 -3.66 -5.13
CA ARG A 6 4.83 -5.01 -5.01
C ARG A 6 5.06 -5.69 -3.66
N GLU A 7 6.08 -5.28 -2.91
CA GLU A 7 6.42 -5.89 -1.62
C GLU A 7 5.48 -5.44 -0.48
N ILE A 8 4.77 -4.33 -0.66
CA ILE A 8 3.94 -3.74 0.41
C ILE A 8 2.53 -3.33 -0.04
N MET A 9 2.23 -3.44 -1.34
CA MET A 9 0.91 -3.13 -1.85
C MET A 9 -0.15 -4.07 -1.26
N LEU A 10 -1.39 -3.59 -1.23
CA LEU A 10 -2.54 -4.48 -1.05
C LEU A 10 -2.77 -5.17 -2.39
N ASP A 11 -2.51 -6.47 -2.40
CA ASP A 11 -2.81 -7.40 -3.49
C ASP A 11 -4.31 -7.75 -3.53
N ASP A 12 -4.73 -8.50 -4.55
CA ASP A 12 -6.10 -9.01 -4.70
C ASP A 12 -7.17 -7.92 -4.50
N VAL A 13 -6.96 -6.77 -5.16
CA VAL A 13 -7.94 -5.68 -5.12
C VAL A 13 -9.01 -5.97 -6.14
N ALA A 14 -10.26 -6.02 -5.69
CA ALA A 14 -11.40 -6.21 -6.58
C ALA A 14 -11.49 -5.06 -7.61
N VAL A 15 -11.47 -5.45 -8.88
CA VAL A 15 -11.66 -4.58 -10.05
C VAL A 15 -13.06 -4.78 -10.58
N LEU A 16 -13.82 -3.71 -10.73
CA LEU A 16 -15.20 -3.74 -11.25
C LEU A 16 -15.35 -2.79 -12.43
N VAL A 17 -16.28 -3.13 -13.33
CA VAL A 17 -16.62 -2.26 -14.47
C VAL A 17 -17.52 -1.08 -14.02
N PRO A 18 -17.52 0.07 -14.72
CA PRO A 18 -18.28 1.25 -14.31
C PRO A 18 -19.78 1.03 -14.11
N ARG A 19 -20.38 0.13 -14.90
CA ARG A 19 -21.83 -0.19 -14.83
C ARG A 19 -22.21 -1.12 -13.68
N THR A 20 -21.24 -1.56 -12.87
CA THR A 20 -21.52 -2.43 -11.73
C THR A 20 -22.43 -1.71 -10.73
N SER A 21 -23.45 -2.41 -10.22
CA SER A 21 -24.40 -1.84 -9.27
C SER A 21 -23.76 -1.54 -7.91
N LEU A 22 -24.34 -0.60 -7.16
CA LEU A 22 -23.90 -0.28 -5.80
C LEU A 22 -24.01 -1.50 -4.86
N ARG A 23 -25.06 -2.32 -5.04
CA ARG A 23 -25.27 -3.56 -4.27
C ARG A 23 -24.14 -4.54 -4.50
N GLU A 24 -23.81 -4.81 -5.75
CA GLU A 24 -22.73 -5.74 -6.09
C GLU A 24 -21.37 -5.22 -5.60
N ALA A 25 -21.13 -3.91 -5.73
CA ALA A 25 -19.92 -3.29 -5.21
C ALA A 25 -19.80 -3.41 -3.68
N ALA A 26 -20.90 -3.21 -2.94
CA ALA A 26 -20.94 -3.42 -1.50
C ALA A 26 -20.61 -4.88 -1.14
N ALA A 27 -21.24 -5.84 -1.82
CA ALA A 27 -20.98 -7.27 -1.61
C ALA A 27 -19.54 -7.66 -1.97
N ARG A 28 -18.90 -6.97 -2.92
CA ARG A 28 -17.48 -7.16 -3.26
C ARG A 28 -16.56 -6.62 -2.18
N MET A 29 -16.83 -5.44 -1.63
CA MET A 29 -16.07 -4.89 -0.50
C MET A 29 -16.16 -5.77 0.76
N GLU A 30 -17.35 -6.29 1.04
CA GLU A 30 -17.58 -7.21 2.17
C GLU A 30 -16.76 -8.48 2.00
N ARG A 31 -16.86 -9.15 0.85
CA ARG A 31 -16.12 -10.40 0.58
C ARG A 31 -14.61 -10.22 0.59
N SER A 32 -14.09 -9.11 0.06
CA SER A 32 -12.65 -8.86 0.06
C SER A 32 -12.14 -8.37 1.42
N GLY A 33 -13.02 -7.97 2.34
CA GLY A 33 -12.65 -7.28 3.58
C GLY A 33 -11.95 -5.93 3.34
N ARG A 34 -12.05 -5.37 2.12
CA ARG A 34 -11.38 -4.12 1.74
C ARG A 34 -12.40 -3.03 1.50
N GLY A 35 -12.24 -1.88 2.15
CA GLY A 35 -13.12 -0.71 2.02
C GLY A 35 -12.90 0.12 0.73
N LEU A 36 -12.26 -0.45 -0.29
CA LEU A 36 -11.98 0.18 -1.57
C LEU A 36 -12.05 -0.82 -2.72
N LEU A 37 -12.41 -0.33 -3.90
CA LEU A 37 -12.48 -1.06 -5.17
C LEU A 37 -11.79 -0.22 -6.25
N VAL A 38 -11.18 -0.90 -7.22
CA VAL A 38 -10.70 -0.26 -8.46
C VAL A 38 -11.80 -0.36 -9.50
N ILE A 39 -12.05 0.74 -10.21
CA ILE A 39 -12.99 0.76 -11.33
C ILE A 39 -12.18 0.86 -12.62
N ALA A 40 -12.29 -0.16 -13.46
CA ALA A 40 -11.61 -0.26 -14.74
C ALA A 40 -12.46 -1.04 -15.74
N ASP A 41 -12.22 -0.81 -17.02
CA ASP A 41 -12.73 -1.63 -18.12
C ASP A 41 -11.56 -2.07 -19.02
N ALA A 42 -11.88 -2.68 -20.16
CA ALA A 42 -10.87 -3.15 -21.11
C ALA A 42 -9.99 -2.03 -21.70
N GLU A 43 -10.47 -0.78 -21.68
CA GLU A 43 -9.75 0.35 -22.28
C GLU A 43 -8.85 1.06 -21.27
N ARG A 44 -9.32 1.20 -20.02
CA ARG A 44 -8.62 2.02 -19.02
C ARG A 44 -9.07 1.81 -17.58
N ILE A 45 -8.23 2.33 -16.68
CA ILE A 45 -8.54 2.54 -15.27
C ILE A 45 -9.28 3.86 -15.09
N HIS A 46 -10.53 3.81 -14.61
CA HIS A 46 -11.34 5.00 -14.32
C HIS A 46 -10.98 5.60 -12.96
N GLY A 47 -10.71 4.75 -11.98
CA GLY A 47 -10.22 5.18 -10.67
C GLY A 47 -10.63 4.27 -9.53
N LEU A 48 -11.00 4.87 -8.40
CA LEU A 48 -11.27 4.18 -7.15
C LEU A 48 -12.66 4.50 -6.60
N VAL A 49 -13.32 3.52 -5.99
CA VAL A 49 -14.52 3.74 -5.16
C VAL A 49 -14.23 3.27 -3.75
N THR A 50 -14.49 4.12 -2.77
CA THR A 50 -14.33 3.79 -1.34
C THR A 50 -15.69 3.58 -0.68
N MET A 51 -15.74 2.90 0.45
CA MET A 51 -16.97 2.68 1.24
C MET A 51 -17.78 3.98 1.45
N ARG A 52 -17.11 5.10 1.81
CA ARG A 52 -17.77 6.42 1.93
C ARG A 52 -18.50 6.85 0.66
N ARG A 53 -17.93 6.59 -0.52
CA ARG A 53 -18.54 6.97 -1.80
C ARG A 53 -19.73 6.08 -2.14
N LEU A 54 -19.69 4.79 -1.79
CA LEU A 54 -20.85 3.91 -1.88
C LEU A 54 -21.99 4.38 -0.99
N ILE A 55 -21.70 4.74 0.27
CA ILE A 55 -22.70 5.26 1.21
C ILE A 55 -23.35 6.54 0.67
N LEU A 56 -22.55 7.52 0.26
CA LEU A 56 -23.05 8.77 -0.31
C LEU A 56 -23.83 8.55 -1.62
N GLY A 57 -23.41 7.60 -2.45
CA GLY A 57 -24.12 7.24 -3.67
C GLY A 57 -25.46 6.57 -3.39
N ALA A 58 -25.53 5.69 -2.40
CA ALA A 58 -26.77 5.06 -1.98
C ALA A 58 -27.75 6.07 -1.37
N GLU A 59 -27.25 7.02 -0.57
CA GLU A 59 -28.04 8.13 -0.04
C GLU A 59 -28.60 9.01 -1.16
N ALA A 60 -27.76 9.38 -2.14
CA ALA A 60 -28.21 10.16 -3.30
C ALA A 60 -29.29 9.41 -4.11
N ALA A 61 -29.12 8.10 -4.32
CA ALA A 61 -30.12 7.28 -5.01
C ALA A 61 -31.44 7.20 -4.22
N ALA A 62 -31.39 7.08 -2.89
CA ALA A 62 -32.58 7.10 -2.04
C ALA A 62 -33.33 8.45 -2.08
N GLN A 63 -32.61 9.55 -2.36
CA GLN A 63 -33.19 10.87 -2.59
C GLN A 63 -33.70 11.08 -4.03
N GLY A 64 -33.68 10.05 -4.87
CA GLY A 64 -34.17 10.10 -6.25
C GLY A 64 -33.15 10.53 -7.31
N HIS A 65 -31.87 10.70 -6.94
CA HIS A 65 -30.84 10.97 -7.94
C HIS A 65 -30.56 9.72 -8.77
N LEU A 66 -30.42 9.89 -10.08
CA LEU A 66 -30.06 8.80 -10.98
C LEU A 66 -28.58 8.42 -10.77
N ILE A 67 -28.35 7.17 -10.36
CA ILE A 67 -27.03 6.56 -10.26
C ILE A 67 -27.04 5.31 -11.15
N HIS A 68 -26.30 5.36 -12.26
CA HIS A 68 -26.21 4.29 -13.25
C HIS A 68 -25.29 3.15 -12.80
N GLY A 69 -24.34 3.43 -11.90
CA GLY A 69 -23.43 2.43 -11.35
C GLY A 69 -22.29 3.03 -10.54
N VAL A 70 -21.34 2.19 -10.16
CA VAL A 70 -20.13 2.63 -9.43
C VAL A 70 -19.27 3.64 -10.19
N GLY A 71 -19.39 3.70 -11.53
CA GLY A 71 -18.73 4.68 -12.38
C GLY A 71 -19.03 6.14 -11.97
N ASP A 72 -20.26 6.42 -11.56
CA ASP A 72 -20.69 7.76 -11.12
C ASP A 72 -20.08 8.16 -9.78
N LEU A 73 -19.57 7.17 -9.04
CA LEU A 73 -18.99 7.33 -7.70
C LEU A 73 -17.46 7.30 -7.74
N VAL A 74 -16.83 7.28 -8.90
CA VAL A 74 -15.37 7.18 -9.03
C VAL A 74 -14.66 8.42 -8.48
N SER A 75 -13.59 8.18 -7.72
CA SER A 75 -12.62 9.19 -7.30
C SER A 75 -11.38 9.11 -8.19
N LYS A 76 -10.99 10.26 -8.76
CA LYS A 76 -9.73 10.43 -9.51
C LYS A 76 -8.55 10.87 -8.64
N ARG A 77 -8.70 10.85 -7.31
CA ARG A 77 -7.64 11.22 -6.35
C ARG A 77 -6.70 10.04 -6.08
N PHE A 78 -5.92 9.67 -7.09
CA PHE A 78 -4.89 8.64 -7.02
C PHE A 78 -3.75 8.97 -8.00
N VAL A 79 -2.62 8.28 -7.83
CA VAL A 79 -1.56 8.19 -8.85
C VAL A 79 -1.44 6.75 -9.34
N LEU A 80 -0.91 6.54 -10.53
CA LEU A 80 -0.53 5.21 -10.99
C LEU A 80 0.91 4.90 -10.56
N ALA A 81 1.12 3.67 -10.12
CA ALA A 81 2.42 3.13 -9.76
C ALA A 81 2.65 1.80 -10.46
N ARG A 82 3.88 1.50 -10.87
CA ARG A 82 4.22 0.16 -11.35
C ARG A 82 4.61 -0.74 -10.20
N GLU A 83 4.42 -2.05 -10.35
CA GLU A 83 4.84 -3.05 -9.36
C GLU A 83 6.34 -3.00 -9.02
N ASP A 84 7.16 -2.67 -10.01
CA ASP A 84 8.61 -2.55 -9.93
C ASP A 84 9.10 -1.13 -9.60
N GLU A 85 8.19 -0.18 -9.36
CA GLU A 85 8.54 1.16 -8.90
C GLU A 85 9.07 1.09 -7.46
N ARG A 86 10.07 1.92 -7.13
CA ARG A 86 10.61 2.00 -5.77
C ARG A 86 9.76 2.93 -4.91
N LEU A 87 9.57 2.59 -3.65
CA LEU A 87 8.82 3.45 -2.71
C LEU A 87 9.42 4.84 -2.55
N THR A 88 10.75 4.96 -2.68
CA THR A 88 11.47 6.24 -2.67
C THR A 88 11.09 7.17 -3.83
N GLN A 89 10.54 6.61 -4.93
CA GLN A 89 10.04 7.37 -6.07
C GLN A 89 8.52 7.63 -5.93
N LEU A 90 7.77 6.61 -5.51
CA LEU A 90 6.31 6.71 -5.39
C LEU A 90 5.87 7.65 -4.26
N ALA A 91 6.47 7.55 -3.07
CA ALA A 91 6.02 8.33 -1.91
C ALA A 91 6.11 9.86 -2.16
N PRO A 92 7.21 10.42 -2.69
CA PRO A 92 7.24 11.83 -3.07
C PRO A 92 6.23 12.21 -4.16
N ARG A 93 5.93 11.31 -5.11
CA ARG A 93 4.88 11.55 -6.12
C ARG A 93 3.50 11.65 -5.47
N MET A 94 3.18 10.75 -4.54
CA MET A 94 1.92 10.80 -3.79
C MET A 94 1.77 12.10 -2.99
N VAL A 95 2.85 12.53 -2.32
CA VAL A 95 2.89 13.79 -1.55
C VAL A 95 2.69 15.00 -2.47
N ARG A 96 3.47 15.09 -3.57
CA ARG A 96 3.35 16.20 -4.53
C ARG A 96 1.96 16.27 -5.17
N ALA A 97 1.35 15.13 -5.46
CA ALA A 97 0.00 15.07 -6.00
C ALA A 97 -1.10 15.29 -4.92
N GLY A 98 -0.75 15.35 -3.64
CA GLY A 98 -1.72 15.48 -2.54
C GLY A 98 -2.68 14.30 -2.42
N VAL A 99 -2.26 13.11 -2.87
CA VAL A 99 -3.09 11.89 -2.84
C VAL A 99 -2.59 10.90 -1.79
N ARG A 100 -3.52 10.14 -1.23
CA ARG A 100 -3.21 9.12 -0.22
C ARG A 100 -3.18 7.70 -0.76
N ARG A 101 -3.38 7.54 -2.07
CA ARG A 101 -3.58 6.23 -2.71
C ARG A 101 -2.88 6.21 -4.07
N ALA A 102 -2.31 5.06 -4.39
CA ALA A 102 -1.82 4.72 -5.70
C ALA A 102 -2.52 3.44 -6.18
N ILE A 103 -2.96 3.42 -7.43
CA ILE A 103 -3.35 2.17 -8.10
C ILE A 103 -2.08 1.58 -8.68
N VAL A 104 -1.81 0.33 -8.34
CA VAL A 104 -0.67 -0.40 -8.85
C VAL A 104 -1.08 -1.12 -10.12
N ILE A 105 -0.28 -0.95 -11.16
CA ILE A 105 -0.46 -1.61 -12.44
C ILE A 105 0.66 -2.63 -12.67
N SER A 106 0.26 -3.79 -13.16
CA SER A 106 1.13 -4.83 -13.70
C SER A 106 1.80 -4.37 -15.00
N GLU A 107 2.74 -5.17 -15.49
CA GLU A 107 3.41 -4.92 -16.77
C GLU A 107 2.42 -4.92 -17.96
N ASP A 108 1.37 -5.74 -17.89
CA ASP A 108 0.28 -5.83 -18.88
C ASP A 108 -0.72 -4.65 -18.81
N GLY A 109 -0.46 -3.66 -17.96
CA GLY A 109 -1.31 -2.48 -17.79
C GLY A 109 -2.58 -2.72 -16.97
N GLN A 110 -2.77 -3.92 -16.43
CA GLN A 110 -3.92 -4.26 -15.59
C GLN A 110 -3.68 -3.83 -14.14
N ALA A 111 -4.76 -3.42 -13.45
CA ALA A 111 -4.70 -3.09 -12.04
C ALA A 111 -4.42 -4.36 -11.21
N SER A 112 -3.26 -4.40 -10.55
CA SER A 112 -2.80 -5.55 -9.77
C SER A 112 -2.86 -5.32 -8.26
N GLY A 113 -3.00 -4.07 -7.83
CA GLY A 113 -3.12 -3.76 -6.42
C GLY A 113 -3.39 -2.30 -6.14
N VAL A 114 -3.43 -1.97 -4.85
CA VAL A 114 -3.54 -0.58 -4.37
C VAL A 114 -2.57 -0.39 -3.23
N LEU A 115 -1.93 0.77 -3.19
CA LEU A 115 -1.04 1.17 -2.11
C LEU A 115 -1.56 2.44 -1.48
N THR A 116 -1.69 2.46 -0.16
CA THR A 116 -2.11 3.67 0.57
C THR A 116 -1.00 4.18 1.48
N THR A 117 -1.18 5.39 2.00
CA THR A 117 -0.28 5.96 3.01
C THR A 117 -0.16 5.08 4.26
N LEU A 118 -1.15 4.23 4.55
CA LEU A 118 -1.09 3.29 5.67
C LEU A 118 -0.04 2.20 5.44
N GLU A 119 0.00 1.60 4.25
CA GLU A 119 1.00 0.59 3.91
C GLU A 119 2.42 1.18 3.92
N LEU A 120 2.59 2.41 3.40
CA LEU A 120 3.85 3.15 3.51
C LEU A 120 4.28 3.34 4.98
N ALA A 121 3.35 3.76 5.84
CA ALA A 121 3.63 3.95 7.27
C ALA A 121 3.90 2.62 8.00
N ARG A 122 3.27 1.52 7.59
CA ARG A 122 3.54 0.18 8.12
C ARG A 122 4.93 -0.31 7.70
N ALA A 123 5.30 -0.13 6.44
CA ALA A 123 6.60 -0.50 5.91
C ALA A 123 7.74 0.22 6.66
N GLU A 124 7.61 1.54 6.87
CA GLU A 124 8.62 2.30 7.61
C GLU A 124 8.73 1.87 9.07
N ARG A 125 7.61 1.57 9.74
CA ARG A 125 7.63 1.04 11.11
C ARG A 125 8.35 -0.31 11.20
N CYS A 126 8.09 -1.22 10.27
CA CYS A 126 8.81 -2.50 10.21
C CYS A 126 10.31 -2.29 9.96
N ARG A 127 10.68 -1.35 9.08
CA ARG A 127 12.08 -0.99 8.82
C ARG A 127 12.78 -0.48 10.08
N GLN A 128 12.14 0.43 10.83
CA GLN A 128 12.67 0.98 12.08
C GLN A 128 12.87 -0.07 13.16
N LYS A 129 11.90 -0.99 13.34
CA LYS A 129 12.05 -2.11 14.29
C LYS A 129 13.24 -3.01 13.93
N ARG A 130 13.42 -3.29 12.64
CA ARG A 130 14.53 -4.13 12.16
C ARG A 130 15.89 -3.47 12.39
N LEU A 131 16.00 -2.16 12.17
CA LEU A 131 17.24 -1.42 12.45
C LEU A 131 17.58 -1.44 13.95
N ARG A 132 16.61 -1.17 14.82
CA ARG A 132 16.82 -1.25 16.28
C ARG A 132 17.25 -2.65 16.75
N ALA A 133 16.72 -3.71 16.15
CA ALA A 133 17.13 -5.07 16.49
C ALA A 133 18.58 -5.37 16.10
N VAL A 134 19.05 -4.82 14.96
CA VAL A 134 20.46 -4.91 14.57
C VAL A 134 21.34 -4.15 15.55
N ASP A 135 20.95 -2.92 15.93
CA ASP A 135 21.71 -2.10 16.88
C ASP A 135 21.89 -2.81 18.24
N LEU A 136 20.84 -3.46 18.75
CA LEU A 136 20.89 -4.26 19.98
C LEU A 136 21.80 -5.49 19.84
N ALA A 137 21.68 -6.24 18.73
CA ALA A 137 22.53 -7.39 18.49
C ALA A 137 24.02 -7.02 18.32
N SER A 138 24.32 -5.82 17.80
CA SER A 138 25.69 -5.31 17.73
C SER A 138 26.23 -4.83 19.08
N ALA A 139 25.37 -4.41 20.01
CA ALA A 139 25.78 -4.03 21.37
C ALA A 139 26.17 -5.26 22.21
N ASP A 140 25.55 -6.42 21.94
CA ASP A 140 25.82 -7.68 22.64
C ASP A 140 27.01 -8.48 22.06
N SER A 141 27.66 -7.98 20.99
CA SER A 141 28.74 -8.70 20.26
C SER A 141 30.17 -8.22 20.59
N PHE A 142 30.40 -7.63 21.76
CA PHE A 142 31.76 -7.47 22.28
C PHE A 142 31.99 -8.42 23.46
N PRO A 143 32.64 -9.58 23.28
CA PRO A 143 33.31 -10.18 24.42
C PRO A 143 34.44 -9.22 24.82
N ALA A 144 34.49 -8.84 26.10
CA ALA A 144 35.72 -8.36 26.69
C ALA A 144 36.77 -9.43 26.37
N SER A 145 37.73 -9.12 25.49
CA SER A 145 38.87 -10.00 25.33
C SER A 145 39.62 -9.95 26.66
N ASP A 146 39.51 -11.00 27.47
CA ASP A 146 40.46 -11.19 28.55
C ASP A 146 41.86 -11.15 27.93
N ALA A 147 42.73 -10.31 28.51
CA ALA A 147 44.09 -10.17 28.05
C ALA A 147 44.78 -11.54 28.09
N PRO A 148 45.55 -11.93 27.06
CA PRO A 148 46.19 -13.23 27.04
C PRO A 148 47.19 -13.35 28.20
N ALA A 149 47.04 -14.39 29.00
CA ALA A 149 47.88 -14.71 30.17
C ALA A 149 49.28 -15.20 29.74
N TRP A 150 50.10 -14.29 29.21
CA TRP A 150 51.53 -14.54 28.92
C TRP A 150 52.38 -13.30 29.21
N THR A 151 52.22 -12.68 30.38
CA THR A 151 53.30 -11.86 30.96
C THR A 151 54.08 -12.76 31.92
N GLY A 152 54.97 -13.58 31.34
CA GLY A 152 55.96 -14.31 32.10
C GLY A 152 56.93 -13.35 32.76
N THR A 153 57.08 -13.49 34.07
CA THR A 153 58.10 -12.85 34.89
C THR A 153 59.49 -13.24 34.39
N LEU A 154 60.29 -12.26 33.95
CA LEU A 154 61.75 -12.43 33.89
C LEU A 154 62.31 -11.96 35.23
N ALA A 155 62.57 -12.93 36.10
CA ALA A 155 63.50 -12.81 37.21
C ALA A 155 64.72 -13.68 36.88
N GLY A 156 65.92 -13.09 36.93
CA GLY A 156 67.20 -13.77 36.68
C GLY A 156 68.16 -12.90 35.92
#